data_AF-A0A2N5J9F0-F1
#
_entry.id   AF-A0A2N5J9F0-F1
#
_cell.length_a   1.000
_cell.length_b   1.000
_cell.length_c   1.000
_cell.angle_alpha   90.00
_cell.angle_beta   90.00
_cell.angle_gamma   90.00
#
_symmetry.space_group_name_H-M   'P 1'
#
loop_
_entity.id
_entity.type
_entity.pdbx_description
1 polymer ?
#
loop_
_entity_poly.entity_id
_entity_poly.type
_entity_poly.pdbx_seq_one_letter_code
_entity_poly.pdbx_strand_id
1 'polypeptide(L)'
;MIRYRIGVAFVCIAIAVMIVAAILCVPASPWRNAEAEPTSGTQPSPSATVHQPDFTGPDRIALNELWGSLHTSRGRDVLRDGSITSEEMDGVTKAYNACLSVYGLQSRVIDGGAGRNEVQVRGSLTETQRSKVSGECGMNTDYDALSAWYYRTQPAS
;
A
#
# COMPACT_ATOMS: atom_id res chain seq x y z
N MET A 1 -44.72 -29.34 12.70
CA MET A 1 -43.64 -28.76 11.87
C MET A 1 -43.84 -27.26 11.61
N ILE A 2 -44.07 -26.45 12.66
CA ILE A 2 -44.33 -24.99 12.52
C ILE A 2 -43.32 -24.15 13.33
N ARG A 3 -42.65 -24.74 14.33
CA ARG A 3 -41.69 -24.04 15.21
C ARG A 3 -40.29 -23.84 14.61
N TYR A 4 -39.94 -24.55 13.53
CA TYR A 4 -38.62 -24.42 12.86
C TYR A 4 -38.54 -23.31 11.80
N ARG A 5 -39.68 -22.75 11.37
CA ARG A 5 -39.70 -21.71 10.32
C ARG A 5 -39.49 -20.29 10.87
N ILE A 6 -39.68 -20.08 12.17
CA ILE A 6 -39.54 -18.76 12.81
C ILE A 6 -38.06 -18.46 13.11
N GLY A 7 -37.24 -19.47 13.43
CA GLY A 7 -35.82 -19.27 13.73
C GLY A 7 -34.97 -18.83 12.53
N VAL A 8 -35.28 -19.31 11.33
CA VAL A 8 -34.52 -18.98 10.10
C VAL A 8 -34.78 -17.55 9.66
N ALA A 9 -36.02 -17.05 9.82
CA ALA A 9 -36.38 -15.67 9.45
C ALA A 9 -35.67 -14.62 10.34
N PHE A 10 -35.49 -14.91 11.64
CA PHE A 10 -34.79 -14.01 12.55
C PHE A 10 -33.28 -13.94 12.29
N VAL A 11 -32.66 -15.06 11.88
CA VAL A 11 -31.22 -15.09 11.54
C VAL A 11 -30.92 -14.27 10.28
N CYS A 12 -31.80 -14.29 9.26
CA CYS A 12 -31.61 -13.50 8.05
C CYS A 12 -31.74 -11.99 8.28
N ILE A 13 -32.64 -11.56 9.19
CA ILE A 13 -32.83 -10.13 9.51
C ILE A 13 -31.65 -9.59 10.33
N ALA A 14 -31.08 -10.38 11.25
CA ALA A 14 -29.92 -9.99 12.04
C ALA A 14 -28.65 -9.79 11.18
N ILE A 15 -28.47 -10.59 10.12
CA ILE A 15 -27.32 -10.47 9.21
C ILE A 15 -27.47 -9.23 8.30
N ALA A 16 -28.68 -8.90 7.86
CA ALA A 16 -28.92 -7.71 7.03
C ALA A 16 -28.65 -6.39 7.77
N VAL A 17 -28.93 -6.33 9.08
CA VAL A 17 -28.69 -5.12 9.90
C VAL A 17 -27.19 -4.90 10.16
N MET A 18 -26.39 -5.96 10.26
CA MET A 18 -24.93 -5.85 10.44
C MET A 18 -24.20 -5.35 9.17
N ILE A 19 -24.77 -5.54 7.98
CA ILE A 19 -24.17 -5.06 6.73
C ILE A 19 -24.39 -3.54 6.54
N VAL A 20 -25.51 -2.99 7.01
CA VAL A 20 -25.80 -1.54 6.89
C VAL A 20 -24.95 -0.71 7.87
N ALA A 21 -24.62 -1.26 9.05
CA ALA A 21 -23.75 -0.58 10.01
C ALA A 21 -22.27 -0.49 9.56
N ALA A 22 -21.83 -1.33 8.63
CA ALA A 22 -20.48 -1.30 8.08
C ALA A 22 -20.30 -0.28 6.93
N ILE A 23 -21.38 0.28 6.39
CA ILE A 23 -21.34 1.19 5.22
C ILE A 23 -21.16 2.67 5.65
N LEU A 24 -21.23 2.99 6.94
CA LEU A 24 -21.10 4.38 7.44
C LEU A 24 -19.74 4.72 8.05
N CYS A 25 -18.73 3.85 7.92
CA CYS A 25 -17.35 4.17 8.29
C CYS A 25 -16.44 4.18 7.06
N VAL A 26 -16.80 5.02 6.08
CA VAL A 26 -15.82 5.51 5.11
C VAL A 26 -15.00 6.56 5.86
N PRO A 27 -13.70 6.38 6.15
CA PRO A 27 -12.89 7.51 6.56
C PRO A 27 -12.97 8.53 5.43
N ALA A 28 -13.45 9.73 5.75
CA ALA A 28 -13.44 10.86 4.83
C ALA A 28 -12.06 10.93 4.18
N SER A 29 -12.01 10.77 2.86
CA SER A 29 -10.77 10.98 2.10
C SER A 29 -10.32 12.43 2.38
N PRO A 30 -9.17 12.67 3.03
CA PRO A 30 -8.86 13.97 3.65
C PRO A 30 -8.52 15.10 2.67
N TRP A 31 -8.88 14.98 1.39
CA TRP A 31 -8.37 15.88 0.34
C TRP A 31 -9.45 16.58 -0.50
N ARG A 32 -10.73 16.46 -0.14
CA ARG A 32 -11.76 17.36 -0.67
C ARG A 32 -12.06 18.41 0.40
N ASN A 33 -11.92 19.68 0.02
CA ASN A 33 -12.08 20.91 0.80
C ASN A 33 -10.75 21.49 1.31
N ALA A 34 -9.96 22.02 0.39
CA ALA A 34 -9.00 23.09 0.69
C ALA A 34 -9.61 24.41 0.20
N GLU A 35 -10.51 24.97 1.01
CA GLU A 35 -10.85 26.39 0.99
C GLU A 35 -10.80 26.89 2.44
N ALA A 36 -10.24 28.09 2.60
CA ALA A 36 -9.48 28.55 3.75
C ALA A 36 -10.23 28.71 5.09
N GLU A 37 -9.52 28.52 6.21
CA GLU A 37 -9.28 29.51 7.28
C GLU A 37 -8.51 28.88 8.47
N PRO A 38 -7.69 29.63 9.22
CA PRO A 38 -6.74 29.08 10.19
C PRO A 38 -7.41 28.90 11.55
N THR A 39 -7.38 27.69 12.10
CA THR A 39 -7.68 27.49 13.53
C THR A 39 -6.55 26.69 14.15
N SER A 40 -5.80 27.38 15.01
CA SER A 40 -4.84 26.83 15.95
C SER A 40 -5.48 25.70 16.76
N GLY A 41 -5.23 24.47 16.35
CA GLY A 41 -5.52 23.26 17.09
C GLY A 41 -4.25 22.43 17.12
N THR A 42 -3.72 22.21 18.31
CA THR A 42 -2.58 21.35 18.65
C THR A 42 -2.40 20.21 17.64
N GLN A 43 -1.36 20.34 16.81
CA GLN A 43 -0.91 19.25 15.94
C GLN A 43 -0.66 18.02 16.81
N PRO A 44 -1.14 16.82 16.42
CA PRO A 44 -0.56 15.60 16.95
C PRO A 44 0.95 15.65 16.67
N SER A 45 1.72 15.47 17.75
CA SER A 45 3.18 15.49 17.75
C SER A 45 3.71 14.69 16.54
N PRO A 46 4.63 15.24 15.74
CA PRO A 46 5.12 14.54 14.56
C PRO A 46 5.74 13.22 15.02
N SER A 47 5.28 12.14 14.37
CA SER A 47 5.80 10.78 14.43
C SER A 47 7.31 10.78 14.69
N ALA A 48 7.76 9.89 15.59
CA ALA A 48 9.17 9.62 15.83
C ALA A 48 9.98 9.75 14.54
N THR A 49 10.83 10.77 14.46
CA THR A 49 11.69 11.02 13.32
C THR A 49 12.58 9.79 13.16
N VAL A 50 12.26 8.92 12.20
CA VAL A 50 13.11 7.78 11.87
C VAL A 50 14.43 8.36 11.40
N HIS A 51 15.49 8.20 12.20
CA HIS A 51 16.80 8.74 11.89
C HIS A 51 17.33 8.09 10.61
N GLN A 52 17.83 8.89 9.69
CA GLN A 52 18.46 8.40 8.47
C GLN A 52 19.74 7.64 8.84
N PRO A 53 19.96 6.42 8.31
CA PRO A 53 21.21 5.69 8.50
C PRO A 53 22.38 6.44 7.88
N ASP A 54 23.55 6.33 8.49
CA ASP A 54 24.80 6.77 7.88
C ASP A 54 25.28 5.70 6.90
N PHE A 55 24.79 5.76 5.65
CA PHE A 55 25.18 4.81 4.60
C PHE A 55 26.65 5.00 4.23
N THR A 56 27.38 3.88 4.16
CA THR A 56 28.80 3.86 3.78
C THR A 56 29.01 3.02 2.51
N GLY A 57 30.21 3.09 1.92
CA GLY A 57 30.56 2.32 0.72
C GLY A 57 30.24 3.02 -0.61
N PRO A 58 30.38 2.31 -1.74
CA PRO A 58 30.28 2.89 -3.08
C PRO A 58 28.87 3.41 -3.40
N ASP A 59 27.84 2.78 -2.84
CA ASP A 59 26.44 3.10 -3.11
C ASP A 59 25.85 4.19 -2.21
N ARG A 60 26.63 4.79 -1.30
CA ARG A 60 26.10 5.71 -0.27
C ARG A 60 25.28 6.87 -0.84
N ILE A 61 25.68 7.40 -2.00
CA ILE A 61 25.00 8.55 -2.60
C ILE A 61 23.61 8.12 -3.05
N ALA A 62 23.52 7.00 -3.77
CA ALA A 62 22.26 6.44 -4.24
C ALA A 62 21.35 6.00 -3.09
N LEU A 63 21.90 5.43 -2.02
CA LEU A 63 21.14 5.07 -0.82
C LEU A 63 20.57 6.28 -0.08
N ASN A 64 21.35 7.36 0.05
CA ASN A 64 20.88 8.61 0.66
C ASN A 64 19.76 9.27 -0.17
N GLU A 65 19.91 9.30 -1.49
CA GLU A 65 18.86 9.80 -2.40
C GLU A 65 17.59 8.93 -2.32
N LEU A 66 17.76 7.61 -2.37
CA LEU A 66 16.65 6.67 -2.24
C LEU A 66 15.93 6.87 -0.91
N TRP A 67 16.65 6.89 0.22
CA TRP A 67 16.08 7.13 1.55
C TRP A 67 15.27 8.43 1.61
N GLY A 68 15.81 9.52 1.07
CA GLY A 68 15.13 10.81 1.02
C GLY A 68 13.86 10.83 0.16
N SER A 69 13.73 9.89 -0.77
CA SER A 69 12.54 9.73 -1.62
C SER A 69 11.43 8.86 -1.00
N LEU A 70 11.70 8.16 0.12
CA LEU A 70 10.73 7.24 0.72
C LEU A 70 9.68 7.98 1.54
N HIS A 71 8.41 7.71 1.26
CA HIS A 71 7.26 8.36 1.87
C HIS A 71 6.82 7.62 3.14
N THR A 72 7.01 6.30 3.19
CA THR A 72 6.47 5.43 4.22
C THR A 72 7.50 5.07 5.29
N SER A 73 7.03 4.82 6.51
CA SER A 73 7.89 4.27 7.58
C SER A 73 8.39 2.88 7.23
N ARG A 74 7.54 2.02 6.63
CA ARG A 74 7.95 0.69 6.16
C ARG A 74 9.08 0.78 5.13
N GLY A 75 8.98 1.68 4.15
CA GLY A 75 10.03 1.83 3.15
C GLY A 75 11.36 2.19 3.81
N ARG A 76 11.34 3.14 4.74
CA ARG A 76 12.53 3.49 5.54
C ARG A 76 13.03 2.31 6.38
N ASP A 77 12.14 1.56 7.02
CA ASP A 77 12.54 0.39 7.82
C ASP A 77 13.22 -0.69 6.96
N VAL A 78 12.71 -0.92 5.75
CA VAL A 78 13.27 -1.88 4.78
C VAL A 78 14.64 -1.45 4.28
N LEU A 79 14.86 -0.15 4.02
CA LEU A 79 16.16 0.33 3.52
C LEU A 79 17.17 0.60 4.65
N ARG A 80 16.81 0.37 5.92
CA ARG A 80 17.59 0.83 7.07
C ARG A 80 19.01 0.29 7.13
N ASP A 81 19.25 -0.91 6.63
CA ASP A 81 20.58 -1.54 6.61
C ASP A 81 21.35 -1.29 5.30
N GLY A 82 20.76 -0.57 4.34
CA GLY A 82 21.34 -0.28 3.03
C GLY A 82 21.20 -1.41 2.00
N SER A 83 20.56 -2.51 2.38
CA SER A 83 20.22 -3.62 1.49
C SER A 83 18.71 -3.89 1.55
N ILE A 84 18.19 -4.68 0.61
CA ILE A 84 16.80 -5.14 0.66
C ILE A 84 16.86 -6.65 0.48
N THR A 85 16.41 -7.39 1.48
CA THR A 85 16.30 -8.85 1.40
C THR A 85 15.08 -9.26 0.58
N SER A 86 15.06 -10.52 0.11
CA SER A 86 13.89 -11.09 -0.56
C SER A 86 12.63 -11.03 0.31
N GLU A 87 12.77 -11.28 1.60
CA GLU A 87 11.69 -11.29 2.59
C GLU A 87 11.11 -9.89 2.82
N GLU A 88 11.97 -8.87 2.83
CA GLU A 88 11.55 -7.47 2.93
C GLU A 88 10.86 -7.02 1.64
N MET A 89 11.40 -7.39 0.48
CA MET A 89 10.77 -7.11 -0.81
C MET A 89 9.42 -7.81 -0.94
N ASP A 90 9.26 -9.02 -0.40
CA ASP A 90 7.98 -9.70 -0.27
C ASP A 90 6.98 -8.91 0.60
N GLY A 91 7.46 -8.33 1.69
CA GLY A 91 6.67 -7.44 2.55
C GLY A 91 6.18 -6.19 1.82
N VAL A 92 7.06 -5.55 1.04
CA VAL A 92 6.74 -4.40 0.18
C VAL A 92 5.74 -4.80 -0.90
N THR A 93 5.94 -5.95 -1.55
CA THR A 93 5.04 -6.51 -2.57
C THR A 93 3.65 -6.82 -2.01
N LYS A 94 3.57 -7.35 -0.78
CA LYS A 94 2.29 -7.59 -0.09
C LYS A 94 1.56 -6.29 0.19
N ALA A 95 2.26 -5.24 0.63
CA ALA A 95 1.66 -3.93 0.87
C ALA A 95 1.12 -3.32 -0.44
N TYR A 96 1.90 -3.40 -1.51
CA TYR A 96 1.48 -2.96 -2.84
C TYR A 96 0.24 -3.72 -3.35
N ASN A 97 0.24 -5.04 -3.24
CA ASN A 97 -0.91 -5.87 -3.62
C ASN A 97 -2.15 -5.63 -2.75
N ALA A 98 -1.97 -5.29 -1.46
CA ALA A 98 -3.08 -4.90 -0.61
C ALA A 98 -3.75 -3.61 -1.14
N CYS A 99 -2.96 -2.62 -1.56
CA CYS A 99 -3.47 -1.40 -2.20
C CYS A 99 -4.22 -1.71 -3.51
N LEU A 100 -3.60 -2.50 -4.40
CA LEU A 100 -4.20 -2.89 -5.68
C LEU A 100 -5.51 -3.66 -5.53
N SER A 101 -5.61 -4.50 -4.49
CA SER A 101 -6.77 -5.39 -4.29
C SER A 101 -8.09 -4.65 -4.12
N VAL A 102 -8.05 -3.43 -3.57
CA VAL A 102 -9.22 -2.56 -3.40
C VAL A 102 -9.84 -2.20 -4.76
N TYR A 103 -9.02 -2.14 -5.80
CA TYR A 103 -9.42 -1.81 -7.17
C TYR A 103 -9.63 -3.06 -8.05
N GLY A 104 -9.58 -4.25 -7.46
CA GLY A 104 -9.68 -5.50 -8.21
C GLY A 104 -8.46 -5.81 -9.07
N LEU A 105 -7.28 -5.29 -8.70
CA LEU A 105 -6.01 -5.55 -9.35
C LEU A 105 -5.11 -6.43 -8.47
N GLN A 106 -4.21 -7.17 -9.11
CA GLN A 106 -3.15 -7.91 -8.45
C GLN A 106 -1.89 -7.86 -9.31
N SER A 107 -0.76 -7.50 -8.69
CA SER A 107 0.56 -7.56 -9.29
C SER A 107 1.18 -8.94 -9.10
N ARG A 108 1.79 -9.44 -10.17
CA ARG A 108 2.66 -10.62 -10.20
C ARG A 108 4.01 -10.21 -10.78
N VAL A 109 5.06 -10.60 -10.08
CA VAL A 109 6.43 -10.46 -10.57
C VAL A 109 6.62 -11.44 -11.72
N ILE A 110 7.21 -10.98 -12.82
CA ILE A 110 7.63 -11.80 -13.96
C ILE A 110 9.15 -11.65 -14.15
N ASP A 111 9.75 -12.60 -14.86
CA ASP A 111 11.17 -12.59 -15.22
C ASP A 111 12.12 -12.44 -14.02
N GLY A 112 11.88 -13.24 -12.98
CA GLY A 112 12.74 -13.28 -11.78
C GLY A 112 12.78 -11.97 -10.98
N GLY A 113 11.96 -10.97 -11.34
CA GLY A 113 12.01 -9.65 -10.73
C GLY A 113 12.00 -8.47 -11.67
N ALA A 114 12.58 -8.64 -12.86
CA ALA A 114 12.85 -7.54 -13.77
C ALA A 114 11.59 -6.98 -14.45
N GLY A 115 10.48 -7.72 -14.41
CA GLY A 115 9.20 -7.29 -14.97
C GLY A 115 8.04 -7.42 -13.99
N ARG A 116 6.97 -6.69 -14.29
CA ARG A 116 5.71 -6.72 -13.55
C ARG A 116 4.56 -7.00 -14.49
N ASN A 117 3.68 -7.91 -14.10
CA ASN A 117 2.40 -8.11 -14.76
C ASN A 117 1.27 -7.82 -13.76
N GLU A 118 0.42 -6.87 -14.09
CA GLU A 118 -0.76 -6.51 -13.31
C GLU A 118 -2.00 -7.12 -13.95
N VAL A 119 -2.62 -8.05 -13.24
CA VAL A 119 -3.82 -8.73 -13.70
C VAL A 119 -5.05 -8.14 -13.03
N GLN A 120 -6.10 -7.93 -13.83
CA GLN A 120 -7.41 -7.58 -13.31
C GLN A 120 -8.09 -8.86 -12.81
N VAL A 121 -8.31 -8.93 -11.50
CA VAL A 121 -8.97 -10.07 -10.86
C VAL A 121 -10.47 -9.84 -10.72
N ARG A 122 -10.91 -8.57 -10.63
CA ARG A 122 -12.33 -8.18 -10.51
C ARG A 122 -12.58 -6.80 -11.14
N GLY A 123 -13.82 -6.58 -11.59
CA GLY A 123 -14.23 -5.34 -12.24
C GLY A 123 -13.71 -5.19 -13.67
N SER A 124 -13.87 -4.00 -14.23
CA SER A 124 -13.41 -3.64 -15.57
C SER A 124 -12.77 -2.25 -15.52
N LEU A 125 -11.44 -2.19 -15.48
CA LEU A 125 -10.68 -0.96 -15.52
C LEU A 125 -10.07 -0.82 -16.90
N THR A 126 -10.11 0.39 -17.45
CA THR A 126 -9.37 0.69 -18.67
C THR A 126 -7.87 0.65 -18.39
N GLU A 127 -7.06 0.49 -19.43
CA GLU A 127 -5.61 0.48 -19.28
C GLU A 127 -5.07 1.74 -18.59
N THR A 128 -5.58 2.92 -18.94
CA THR A 128 -5.24 4.20 -18.30
C THR A 128 -5.60 4.20 -16.81
N GLN A 129 -6.76 3.65 -16.45
CA GLN A 129 -7.18 3.55 -15.04
C GLN A 129 -6.28 2.58 -14.26
N ARG A 130 -5.92 1.44 -14.84
CA ARG A 130 -4.97 0.50 -14.22
C ARG A 130 -3.64 1.17 -13.98
N SER A 131 -3.06 1.80 -15.02
CA SER A 131 -1.76 2.49 -14.92
C SER A 131 -1.78 3.57 -13.83
N LYS A 132 -2.86 4.35 -13.75
CA LYS A 132 -3.04 5.35 -12.69
C LYS A 132 -3.07 4.72 -11.30
N VAL A 133 -3.92 3.72 -11.07
CA VAL A 133 -4.04 3.02 -9.78
C VAL A 133 -2.71 2.40 -9.38
N SER A 134 -2.02 1.77 -10.33
CA SER A 134 -0.75 1.10 -10.09
C SER A 134 0.36 2.08 -9.73
N GLY A 135 0.41 3.25 -10.36
CA GLY A 135 1.33 4.32 -9.98
C GLY A 135 1.01 4.93 -8.61
N GLU A 136 -0.27 5.16 -8.32
CA GLU A 136 -0.71 5.64 -7.00
C GLU A 136 -0.35 4.65 -5.88
N CYS A 137 -0.65 3.37 -6.08
CA CYS A 137 -0.27 2.32 -5.13
C CYS A 137 1.25 2.17 -5.03
N GLY A 138 1.98 2.34 -6.13
CA GLY A 138 3.43 2.26 -6.19
C GLY A 138 4.09 3.32 -5.32
N MET A 139 3.66 4.58 -5.48
CA MET A 139 4.09 5.69 -4.63
C MET A 139 3.68 5.53 -3.17
N ASN A 140 2.41 5.18 -2.90
CA ASN A 140 1.89 5.10 -1.53
C ASN A 140 2.50 3.97 -0.69
N THR A 141 3.19 3.03 -1.32
CA THR A 141 3.85 1.90 -0.65
C THR A 141 5.37 1.92 -0.80
N ASP A 142 5.92 2.95 -1.45
CA ASP A 142 7.32 3.04 -1.92
C ASP A 142 7.77 1.84 -2.79
N TYR A 143 6.83 1.06 -3.33
CA TYR A 143 7.12 -0.16 -4.06
C TYR A 143 8.00 0.11 -5.29
N ASP A 144 7.70 1.14 -6.07
CA ASP A 144 8.43 1.41 -7.30
C ASP A 144 9.90 1.78 -7.03
N ALA A 145 10.16 2.56 -5.98
CA ALA A 145 11.51 2.94 -5.59
C ALA A 145 12.31 1.75 -5.03
N LEU A 146 11.70 0.98 -4.11
CA LEU A 146 12.36 -0.14 -3.45
C LEU A 146 12.58 -1.33 -4.38
N SER A 147 11.61 -1.64 -5.24
CA SER A 147 11.76 -2.71 -6.23
C SER A 147 12.85 -2.38 -7.26
N ALA A 148 12.91 -1.14 -7.74
CA ALA A 148 13.96 -0.71 -8.65
C ALA A 148 15.36 -0.82 -8.02
N TRP A 149 15.50 -0.51 -6.73
CA TRP A 149 16.75 -0.69 -6.00
C TRP A 149 17.11 -2.17 -5.82
N TYR A 150 16.15 -2.97 -5.36
CA TYR A 150 16.31 -4.40 -5.14
C TYR A 150 16.78 -5.12 -6.41
N TYR A 151 16.08 -4.95 -7.53
CA TYR A 151 16.45 -5.64 -8.77
C TYR A 151 17.71 -5.11 -9.45
N ARG A 152 18.11 -3.86 -9.17
CA ARG A 152 19.41 -3.32 -9.62
C ARG A 152 20.59 -3.98 -8.92
N THR A 153 20.43 -4.29 -7.63
CA THR A 153 21.51 -4.76 -6.75
C THR A 153 21.60 -6.28 -6.66
N GLN A 154 20.57 -6.99 -7.14
CA GLN A 154 20.58 -8.43 -7.27
C GLN A 154 21.59 -8.87 -8.36
N PRO A 155 22.40 -9.91 -8.11
CA PRO A 155 23.23 -10.50 -9.15
C PRO A 155 22.34 -11.07 -10.26
N ALA A 156 22.73 -10.87 -11.52
CA ALA A 156 22.07 -11.54 -12.64
C ALA A 156 22.20 -13.06 -12.45
N SER A 157 21.07 -13.72 -12.21
CA SER A 157 20.95 -15.18 -12.13
C SER A 157 21.18 -15.84 -13.48
#